data_AF-A0A2J8MYE7-F1
#
_entry.id   AF-A0A2J8MYE7-F1
#
_cell.length_a   1.000
_cell.length_b   1.000
_cell.length_c   1.000
_cell.angle_alpha   90.00
_cell.angle_beta   90.00
_cell.angle_gamma   90.00
#
_symmetry.space_group_name_H-M   'P 1'
#
loop_
_entity.id
_entity.type
_entity.pdbx_description
1 polymer ?
#
loop_
_entity_poly.entity_id
_entity_poly.type
_entity_poly.pdbx_seq_one_letter_code
_entity_poly.pdbx_strand_id
1 'polypeptide(L)'
;ALRRAAEERHQAGRREVEALRLWTQLQELRREHARLQRRLKRLEPCARLLEQALELLPGESKWIQIQNTAAEKTLLLGRSRMAVLNLFQLVCQHQGQPPTLDIEDTEGQLEHVKLFMQDLSAM
;
A
#
# COMPACT_ATOMS: atom_id res chain seq x y z
N ALA A 1 -37.70 38.14 -63.22
CA ALA A 1 -36.42 38.65 -62.68
C ALA A 1 -36.53 39.04 -61.20
N LEU A 2 -37.44 39.95 -60.82
CA LEU A 2 -37.53 40.49 -59.45
C LEU A 2 -37.78 39.46 -58.32
N ARG A 3 -38.62 38.44 -58.55
CA ARG A 3 -38.90 37.39 -57.53
C ARG A 3 -37.67 36.52 -57.22
N ARG A 4 -36.90 36.12 -58.24
CA ARG A 4 -35.66 35.34 -58.08
C ARG A 4 -34.60 36.14 -57.30
N ALA A 5 -34.44 37.42 -57.63
CA ALA A 5 -33.53 38.30 -56.89
C ALA A 5 -33.94 38.48 -55.41
N ALA A 6 -35.23 38.48 -55.09
CA ALA A 6 -35.72 38.53 -53.71
C ALA A 6 -35.49 37.21 -52.96
N GLU A 7 -35.70 36.06 -53.62
CA GLU A 7 -35.43 34.73 -53.06
C GLU A 7 -33.93 34.52 -52.80
N GLU A 8 -33.06 34.94 -53.72
CA GLU A 8 -31.60 34.91 -53.56
C GLU A 8 -31.14 35.76 -52.39
N ARG A 9 -31.68 36.98 -52.22
CA ARG A 9 -31.40 37.84 -51.06
C ARG A 9 -31.85 37.21 -49.75
N HIS A 10 -33.03 36.58 -49.74
CA HIS A 10 -33.53 35.92 -48.54
C HIS A 10 -32.71 34.65 -48.20
N GLN A 11 -32.26 33.89 -49.21
CA GLN A 11 -31.34 32.77 -49.02
C GLN A 11 -29.97 33.21 -48.54
N ALA A 12 -29.43 34.31 -49.07
CA ALA A 12 -28.17 34.91 -48.61
C ALA A 12 -28.27 35.34 -47.13
N GLY A 13 -29.36 36.03 -46.75
CA GLY A 13 -29.58 36.42 -45.36
C GLY A 13 -29.68 35.23 -44.40
N ARG A 14 -30.32 34.12 -44.81
CA ARG A 14 -30.34 32.89 -44.00
C ARG A 14 -28.94 32.29 -43.80
N ARG A 15 -28.12 32.26 -44.86
CA ARG A 15 -26.74 31.76 -44.80
C ARG A 15 -25.85 32.64 -43.93
N GLU A 16 -26.04 33.96 -43.95
CA GLU A 16 -25.30 34.88 -43.10
C GLU A 16 -25.63 34.68 -41.61
N VAL A 17 -26.90 34.54 -41.27
CA VAL A 17 -27.34 34.24 -39.89
C VAL A 17 -26.78 32.89 -39.42
N GLU A 18 -26.83 31.88 -40.27
CA GLU A 18 -26.27 30.56 -39.96
C GLU A 18 -24.74 30.60 -39.80
N ALA A 19 -24.03 31.33 -40.66
CA ALA A 19 -22.59 31.51 -40.56
C ALA A 19 -22.19 32.22 -39.25
N LEU A 20 -22.92 33.25 -38.83
CA LEU A 20 -22.70 33.94 -37.56
C LEU A 20 -22.95 33.01 -36.36
N ARG A 21 -24.00 32.19 -36.43
CA ARG A 21 -24.30 31.19 -35.38
C ARG A 21 -23.19 30.16 -35.25
N LEU A 22 -22.75 29.57 -36.36
CA LEU A 22 -21.67 28.59 -36.39
C LEU A 22 -20.34 29.20 -35.94
N TRP A 23 -20.07 30.45 -36.32
CA TRP A 23 -18.88 31.16 -35.88
C TRP A 23 -18.88 31.34 -34.36
N THR A 24 -20.02 31.70 -33.78
CA THR A 24 -20.17 31.86 -32.33
C THR A 24 -19.94 30.54 -31.59
N GLN A 25 -20.56 29.46 -32.05
CA GLN A 25 -20.36 28.11 -31.50
C GLN A 25 -18.90 27.64 -31.59
N LEU A 26 -18.22 27.93 -32.70
CA LEU A 26 -16.81 27.61 -32.87
C LEU A 26 -15.93 28.38 -31.86
N GLN A 27 -16.24 29.64 -31.59
CA GLN A 27 -15.51 30.43 -30.60
C GLN A 27 -15.73 29.90 -29.17
N GLU A 28 -16.94 29.47 -28.84
CA GLU A 28 -17.25 28.84 -27.56
C GLU A 28 -16.47 27.54 -27.38
N LEU A 29 -16.52 26.64 -28.36
CA LEU A 29 -15.76 25.39 -28.32
C LEU A 29 -14.25 25.61 -28.21
N ARG A 30 -13.71 26.63 -28.91
CA ARG A 30 -12.28 27.00 -28.78
C ARG A 30 -11.94 27.47 -27.36
N ARG A 31 -12.81 28.26 -26.73
CA ARG A 31 -12.62 28.72 -25.35
C ARG A 31 -12.69 27.56 -24.37
N GLU A 32 -13.64 26.65 -24.55
CA GLU A 32 -13.76 25.45 -23.73
C GLU A 32 -12.56 24.54 -23.87
N HIS A 33 -12.11 24.28 -25.10
CA HIS A 33 -10.89 23.52 -25.37
C HIS A 33 -9.67 24.13 -24.67
N ALA A 34 -9.47 25.45 -24.78
CA ALA A 34 -8.38 26.14 -24.08
C ALA A 34 -8.51 26.08 -22.56
N ARG A 35 -9.74 26.08 -22.02
CA ARG A 35 -9.99 25.88 -20.58
C ARG A 35 -9.64 24.46 -20.15
N LEU A 36 -10.06 23.45 -20.91
CA LEU A 36 -9.77 22.05 -20.63
C LEU A 36 -8.28 21.74 -20.75
N GLN A 37 -7.59 22.25 -21.76
CA GLN A 37 -6.14 22.12 -21.89
C GLN A 37 -5.39 22.71 -20.69
N ARG A 38 -5.79 23.90 -20.22
CA ARG A 38 -5.20 24.49 -19.00
C ARG A 38 -5.47 23.62 -17.77
N ARG A 39 -6.67 23.06 -17.64
CA ARG A 39 -6.99 22.14 -16.53
C ARG A 39 -6.14 20.88 -16.59
N LEU A 40 -5.96 20.29 -17.77
CA LEU A 40 -5.15 19.09 -17.96
C LEU A 40 -3.68 19.36 -17.56
N LYS A 41 -3.09 20.45 -18.05
CA LYS A 41 -1.73 20.87 -17.68
C LYS A 41 -1.56 21.09 -16.18
N ARG A 42 -2.60 21.58 -15.49
CA ARG A 42 -2.58 21.74 -14.02
C ARG A 42 -2.64 20.42 -13.26
N LEU A 43 -3.27 19.40 -13.84
CA LEU A 43 -3.43 18.08 -13.21
C LEU A 43 -2.28 17.12 -13.54
N GLU A 44 -1.55 17.35 -14.63
CA GLU A 44 -0.43 16.53 -15.08
C GLU A 44 0.64 16.26 -13.99
N PRO A 45 1.06 17.24 -13.17
CA PRO A 45 1.99 16.97 -12.08
C PRO A 45 1.41 16.03 -11.01
N CYS A 46 0.12 16.17 -10.68
CA CYS A 46 -0.55 15.31 -9.72
C CYS A 46 -0.64 13.86 -10.23
N ALA A 47 -0.95 13.67 -11.51
CA ALA A 47 -0.97 12.35 -12.14
C ALA A 47 0.40 11.67 -12.05
N ARG A 48 1.49 12.39 -12.37
CA ARG A 48 2.85 11.87 -12.25
C ARG A 48 3.23 11.48 -10.82
N LEU A 49 2.85 12.29 -9.84
CA LEU A 49 3.11 11.97 -8.43
C LEU A 49 2.34 10.72 -7.98
N LEU A 50 1.10 10.54 -8.45
CA LEU A 50 0.32 9.34 -8.17
C LEU A 50 0.95 8.10 -8.81
N GLU A 51 1.42 8.19 -10.06
CA GLU A 51 2.14 7.10 -10.73
C GLU A 51 3.39 6.69 -9.96
N GLN A 52 4.22 7.66 -9.55
CA GLN A 52 5.40 7.39 -8.74
C GLN A 52 5.05 6.76 -7.38
N ALA A 53 4.01 7.24 -6.72
CA ALA A 53 3.55 6.64 -5.46
C ALA A 53 3.09 5.19 -5.65
N LEU A 54 2.38 4.90 -6.75
CA LEU A 54 1.95 3.55 -7.08
C LEU A 54 3.15 2.61 -7.35
N GLU A 55 4.23 3.11 -7.95
CA GLU A 55 5.47 2.34 -8.15
C GLU A 55 6.17 1.97 -6.82
N LEU A 56 5.97 2.77 -5.76
CA LEU A 56 6.56 2.52 -4.44
C LEU A 56 5.75 1.53 -3.58
N LEU A 57 4.43 1.41 -3.81
CA LEU A 57 3.54 0.54 -3.03
C LEU A 57 4.00 -0.93 -2.91
N PRO A 58 4.52 -1.60 -3.96
CA PRO A 58 5.03 -2.96 -3.82
C PRO A 58 6.21 -3.04 -2.84
N GLY A 59 7.07 -2.02 -2.81
CA GLY A 59 8.18 -1.92 -1.87
C GLY A 59 7.70 -1.75 -0.43
N GLU A 60 6.71 -0.87 -0.21
CA GLU A 60 6.08 -0.68 1.10
C GLU A 60 5.41 -1.95 1.60
N SER A 61 4.64 -2.62 0.74
CA SER A 61 3.99 -3.89 1.09
C SER A 61 5.01 -4.96 1.49
N LYS A 62 6.11 -5.09 0.73
CA LYS A 62 7.20 -6.01 1.05
C LYS A 62 7.88 -5.66 2.36
N TRP A 63 8.07 -4.38 2.65
CA TRP A 63 8.67 -3.93 3.91
C TRP A 63 7.79 -4.27 5.11
N ILE A 64 6.48 -4.03 5.00
CA ILE A 64 5.50 -4.42 6.04
C ILE A 64 5.53 -5.94 6.26
N GLN A 65 5.60 -6.75 5.19
CA GLN A 65 5.71 -8.20 5.32
C GLN A 65 6.98 -8.62 6.07
N ILE A 66 8.13 -8.04 5.73
CA ILE A 66 9.40 -8.33 6.43
C ILE A 66 9.30 -7.97 7.91
N GLN A 67 8.76 -6.80 8.23
CA GLN A 67 8.57 -6.36 9.62
C GLN A 67 7.65 -7.29 10.39
N ASN A 68 6.51 -7.68 9.81
CA ASN A 68 5.56 -8.60 10.44
C ASN A 68 6.19 -9.97 10.70
N THR A 69 6.89 -10.54 9.72
CA THR A 69 7.59 -11.82 9.90
C THR A 69 8.70 -11.73 10.94
N ALA A 70 9.45 -10.63 11.00
CA ALA A 70 10.47 -10.42 12.02
C ALA A 70 9.86 -10.32 13.43
N ALA A 71 8.74 -9.60 13.57
CA ALA A 71 8.00 -9.49 14.83
C ALA A 71 7.47 -10.86 15.30
N GLU A 72 6.88 -11.64 14.39
CA GLU A 72 6.39 -12.99 14.68
C GLU A 72 7.52 -13.92 15.14
N LYS A 73 8.66 -13.93 14.43
CA LYS A 73 9.83 -14.74 14.81
C LYS A 73 10.41 -14.33 16.14
N THR A 74 10.48 -13.03 16.42
CA THR A 74 10.95 -12.50 17.71
C THR A 74 10.03 -12.93 18.85
N LEU A 75 8.72 -12.87 18.63
CA LEU A 75 7.74 -13.30 19.62
C LEU A 75 7.79 -14.81 19.87
N LEU A 76 7.91 -15.62 18.81
CA LEU A 76 8.06 -17.07 18.94
C LEU A 76 9.33 -17.40 19.74
N LEU A 77 10.46 -16.77 19.41
CA LEU A 77 11.71 -16.96 20.14
C LEU A 77 11.56 -16.60 21.62
N GLY A 78 10.94 -15.47 21.93
CA GLY A 78 10.67 -15.07 23.32
C GLY A 78 9.79 -16.08 24.07
N ARG A 79 8.73 -16.58 23.44
CA ARG A 79 7.86 -17.61 24.03
C ARG A 79 8.59 -18.93 24.25
N SER A 80 9.39 -19.38 23.28
CA SER A 80 10.19 -20.60 23.41
C SER A 80 11.19 -20.49 24.55
N ARG A 81 11.92 -19.37 24.65
CA ARG A 81 12.84 -19.10 25.77
C ARG A 81 12.13 -19.16 27.11
N MET A 82 10.97 -18.51 27.23
CA MET A 82 10.19 -18.49 28.46
C MET A 82 9.65 -19.87 28.84
N ALA A 83 9.22 -20.68 27.85
CA ALA A 83 8.79 -22.04 28.09
C ALA A 83 9.94 -22.92 28.60
N VAL A 84 11.12 -22.81 28.00
CA VAL A 84 12.33 -23.52 28.45
C VAL A 84 12.71 -23.12 29.87
N LEU A 85 12.77 -21.82 30.16
CA LEU A 85 13.07 -21.31 31.50
C LEU A 85 12.09 -21.85 32.55
N ASN A 86 10.79 -21.83 32.24
CA ASN A 86 9.76 -22.34 33.14
C ASN A 86 9.93 -23.84 33.41
N LEU A 87 10.23 -24.64 32.37
CA LEU A 87 10.50 -26.07 32.52
C LEU A 87 11.76 -26.32 33.35
N PHE A 88 12.84 -25.58 33.10
CA PHE A 88 14.07 -25.68 33.87
C PHE A 88 13.84 -25.37 35.35
N GLN A 89 13.14 -24.28 35.67
CA GLN A 89 12.78 -23.92 37.04
C GLN A 89 11.98 -25.02 37.75
N LEU A 90 11.06 -25.68 37.02
CA LEU A 90 10.29 -26.81 37.54
C LEU A 90 11.18 -28.04 37.84
N VAL A 91 12.13 -28.35 36.95
CA VAL A 91 13.11 -29.43 37.17
C VAL A 91 13.98 -29.14 38.39
N CYS A 92 14.51 -27.92 38.52
CA CYS A 92 15.29 -27.50 39.69
C CYS A 92 14.47 -27.65 40.99
N GLN A 93 13.20 -27.22 40.99
CA GLN A 93 12.31 -27.41 42.13
C GLN A 93 12.12 -28.88 42.48
N HIS A 94 11.90 -29.75 41.50
CA HIS A 94 11.73 -31.18 41.73
C HIS A 94 12.99 -31.83 42.32
N GLN A 95 14.17 -31.38 41.90
CA GLN A 95 15.46 -31.86 42.43
C GLN A 95 15.86 -31.19 43.76
N GLY A 96 15.09 -30.20 44.25
CA GLY A 96 15.42 -29.44 45.46
C GLY A 96 16.64 -28.53 45.30
N GLN A 97 17.01 -28.18 44.07
CA GLN A 97 18.15 -27.33 43.76
C GLN A 97 17.71 -25.92 43.35
N PRO A 98 18.48 -24.86 43.67
CA PRO A 98 18.21 -23.53 43.13
C PRO A 98 18.53 -23.49 41.62
N PRO A 99 17.79 -22.71 40.81
CA PRO A 99 18.14 -22.47 39.41
C PRO A 99 19.44 -21.65 39.36
N THR A 100 20.54 -22.26 38.89
CA THR A 100 21.88 -21.63 38.87
C THR A 100 22.30 -21.10 37.51
N LEU A 101 21.63 -21.52 36.44
CA LEU A 101 21.90 -21.05 35.08
C LEU A 101 21.35 -19.64 34.86
N ASP A 102 22.05 -18.86 34.04
CA ASP A 102 21.61 -17.52 33.64
C ASP A 102 20.25 -17.60 32.94
N ILE A 103 19.40 -16.59 33.16
CA ILE A 103 18.09 -16.47 32.52
C ILE A 103 18.21 -16.40 30.99
N GLU A 104 19.31 -15.86 30.46
CA GLU A 104 19.58 -15.77 29.02
C GLU A 104 20.17 -17.06 28.42
N ASP A 105 20.68 -17.99 29.26
CA ASP A 105 21.25 -19.26 28.83
C ASP A 105 20.15 -20.30 28.53
N THR A 106 19.38 -20.06 27.48
CA THR A 106 18.28 -20.96 27.07
C THR A 106 18.79 -22.34 26.66
N GLU A 107 19.98 -22.44 26.06
CA GLU A 107 20.52 -23.71 25.59
C GLU A 107 20.93 -24.61 26.76
N GLY A 108 21.64 -24.07 27.75
CA GLY A 108 21.97 -24.79 28.97
C GLY A 108 20.73 -25.21 29.76
N GLN A 109 19.74 -24.32 29.88
CA GLN A 109 18.45 -24.64 30.52
C GLN A 109 17.72 -25.80 29.81
N LEU A 110 17.70 -25.80 28.48
CA LEU A 110 17.04 -26.84 27.69
C LEU A 110 17.77 -28.18 27.79
N GLU A 111 19.10 -28.18 27.76
CA GLU A 111 19.88 -29.42 27.90
C GLU A 111 19.67 -30.05 29.28
N HIS A 112 19.59 -29.25 30.35
CA HIS A 112 19.26 -29.76 31.68
C HIS A 112 17.87 -30.43 31.71
N VAL A 113 16.85 -29.77 31.17
CA VAL A 113 15.49 -30.35 31.09
C VAL A 113 15.49 -31.67 30.32
N LYS A 114 16.22 -31.73 29.21
CA LYS A 114 16.36 -32.94 28.39
C LYS A 114 17.02 -34.08 29.16
N LEU A 115 18.15 -33.84 29.83
CA LEU A 115 18.84 -34.85 30.63
C LEU A 115 17.93 -35.39 31.74
N PHE A 116 17.22 -34.52 32.44
CA PHE A 116 16.27 -34.93 33.47
C PHE A 116 15.15 -35.84 32.92
N MET A 117 14.59 -35.51 31.76
CA MET A 117 13.56 -36.36 31.12
C MET A 117 14.12 -37.73 30.68
N GLN A 118 15.38 -37.76 30.22
CA GLN A 118 16.05 -39.00 29.83
C GLN A 118 16.30 -39.89 31.04
N ASP A 119 16.77 -39.31 32.15
CA ASP A 119 16.99 -40.03 33.41
C ASP A 119 15.68 -40.62 33.94
N LEU A 120 14.59 -39.85 33.95
CA LEU A 120 13.26 -40.33 34.34
C LEU A 120 12.75 -41.48 33.45
N SER A 121 13.10 -41.48 32.16
CA SER A 121 12.67 -42.53 31.22
C SER A 121 13.53 -43.80 31.30
N ALA A 122 14.72 -43.70 31.89
CA ALA A 122 15.64 -44.82 32.09
C ALA A 122 15.44 -45.54 33.45
N MET A 123 14.59 -44.99 34.32
CA MET A 123 14.16 -45.58 35.60
C MET A 123 12.96 -46.52 35.41
#